data_AF-A0A4Q3V9Z1-F1
#
_entry.id   AF-A0A4Q3V9Z1-F1
#
_cell.length_a   1.000
_cell.length_b   1.000
_cell.length_c   1.000
_cell.angle_alpha   90.00
_cell.angle_beta   90.00
_cell.angle_gamma   90.00
#
_symmetry.space_group_name_H-M   'P 1'
#
loop_
_entity.id
_entity.type
_entity.pdbx_description
1 polymer ?
#
loop_
_entity_poly.entity_id
_entity_poly.type
_entity_poly.pdbx_seq_one_letter_code
_entity_poly.pdbx_strand_id
1 'polypeptide(L)'
;MQHEGVTLGFHLPTCPNPTRAIEGLLRAGRALCERIGGRLLDEDSHFVDGKVAQNSIDNVTAADGALRKAGIDPGSAEAVLLWEGPQ
;
A
#
# COMPACT_ATOMS: atom_id res chain seq x y z
N MET A 1 -9.58 -18.36 1.96
CA MET A 1 -10.99 -18.31 1.52
C MET A 1 -11.03 -17.31 0.38
N GLN A 2 -11.52 -17.64 -0.83
CA GLN A 2 -11.61 -16.65 -1.90
C GLN A 2 -12.84 -15.76 -1.64
N HIS A 3 -12.60 -14.48 -1.39
CA HIS A 3 -13.66 -13.47 -1.33
C HIS A 3 -13.90 -12.93 -2.74
N GLU A 4 -15.14 -12.91 -3.21
CA GLU A 4 -15.50 -12.11 -4.38
C GLU A 4 -15.30 -10.64 -4.01
N GLY A 5 -14.37 -9.97 -4.69
CA GLY A 5 -13.99 -8.60 -4.34
C GLY A 5 -12.98 -8.01 -5.29
N VAL A 6 -12.57 -6.78 -4.98
CA VAL A 6 -11.50 -6.08 -5.68
C VAL A 6 -10.32 -5.90 -4.74
N THR A 7 -9.12 -6.16 -5.23
CA THR A 7 -7.89 -5.87 -4.51
C THR A 7 -7.39 -4.49 -4.94
N LEU A 8 -7.15 -3.62 -3.96
CA LEU A 8 -6.47 -2.35 -4.17
C LEU A 8 -5.04 -2.50 -3.69
N GLY A 9 -4.07 -2.01 -4.45
CA GLY A 9 -2.66 -2.12 -4.11
C GLY A 9 -1.82 -1.14 -4.90
N PHE A 10 -0.61 -0.91 -4.41
CA PHE A 10 0.46 -0.25 -5.13
C PHE A 10 1.77 -1.00 -4.84
N HIS A 11 2.76 -0.81 -5.69
CA HIS A 11 4.06 -1.42 -5.50
C HIS A 11 5.06 -0.42 -4.92
N LEU A 12 5.80 -0.88 -3.92
CA LEU A 12 7.09 -0.31 -3.55
C LEU A 12 8.16 -1.13 -4.25
N PRO A 13 9.23 -0.51 -4.78
CA PRO A 13 9.60 0.91 -4.65
C PRO A 13 9.03 1.84 -5.74
N THR A 14 8.21 1.36 -6.67
CA THR A 14 7.82 2.10 -7.89
C THR A 14 6.74 3.18 -7.69
N CYS A 15 6.09 3.24 -6.54
CA CYS A 15 5.14 4.30 -6.20
C CYS A 15 5.86 5.61 -5.81
N PRO A 16 5.62 6.75 -6.49
CA PRO A 16 6.31 8.02 -6.20
C PRO A 16 6.04 8.62 -4.82
N ASN A 17 4.87 8.32 -4.23
CA ASN A 17 4.51 8.80 -2.90
C ASN A 17 3.80 7.69 -2.11
N PRO A 18 4.56 6.74 -1.55
CA PRO A 18 4.01 5.55 -0.91
C PRO A 18 3.11 5.89 0.28
N THR A 19 3.52 6.85 1.11
CA THR A 19 2.78 7.27 2.30
C THR A 19 1.42 7.87 1.94
N ARG A 20 1.34 8.74 0.93
CA ARG A 20 0.04 9.21 0.43
C ARG A 20 -0.77 8.12 -0.26
N ALA A 21 -0.11 7.18 -0.93
CA ALA A 21 -0.78 6.08 -1.61
C ALA A 21 -1.50 5.16 -0.61
N ILE A 22 -0.87 4.78 0.50
CA ILE A 22 -1.52 3.93 1.52
C ILE A 22 -2.70 4.64 2.20
N GLU A 23 -2.56 5.93 2.53
CA GLU A 23 -3.67 6.73 3.07
C GLU A 23 -4.82 6.85 2.07
N GLY A 24 -4.49 7.06 0.79
CA GLY A 24 -5.45 7.11 -0.31
C GLY A 24 -6.18 5.79 -0.51
N LEU A 25 -5.46 4.67 -0.44
CA LEU A 25 -5.99 3.32 -0.59
C LEU A 25 -6.95 2.97 0.54
N LEU A 26 -6.57 3.23 1.80
CA LEU A 26 -7.44 3.02 2.95
C LEU A 26 -8.71 3.86 2.87
N ARG A 27 -8.59 5.13 2.47
CA ARG A 27 -9.73 6.04 2.29
C ARG A 27 -10.67 5.57 1.17
N ALA A 28 -10.11 5.21 0.02
CA ALA A 28 -10.87 4.74 -1.14
C ALA A 28 -11.57 3.39 -0.84
N GLY A 29 -10.87 2.46 -0.19
CA GLY A 29 -11.40 1.17 0.21
C GLY A 29 -12.58 1.31 1.19
N ARG A 30 -12.45 2.17 2.20
CA ARG A 30 -13.55 2.47 3.14
C ARG A 30 -14.75 3.08 2.41
N ALA A 31 -14.54 4.11 1.59
CA ALA A 31 -15.61 4.76 0.84
C ALA A 31 -16.33 3.81 -0.12
N LEU A 32 -15.59 2.90 -0.78
CA LEU A 32 -16.16 1.88 -1.64
C LEU A 32 -17.04 0.91 -0.84
N CYS A 33 -16.53 0.41 0.30
CA CYS A 33 -17.26 -0.51 1.16
C CYS A 33 -18.54 0.11 1.73
N GLU A 34 -18.47 1.38 2.17
CA GLU A 34 -19.64 2.15 2.63
C GLU A 34 -20.71 2.28 1.54
N ARG A 35 -20.29 2.48 0.28
CA ARG A 35 -21.20 2.63 -0.86
C ARG A 35 -21.92 1.33 -1.25
N ILE A 36 -21.23 0.19 -1.16
CA ILE A 36 -21.74 -1.10 -1.67
C ILE A 36 -22.17 -2.07 -0.57
N GLY A 37 -22.05 -1.71 0.71
CA GLY A 37 -22.26 -2.63 1.83
C GLY A 37 -21.16 -3.70 1.95
N GLY A 38 -19.95 -3.38 1.48
CA GLY A 38 -18.79 -4.27 1.46
C GLY A 38 -18.02 -4.28 2.78
N ARG A 39 -16.92 -5.05 2.82
CA ARG A 39 -15.99 -5.12 3.96
C ARG A 39 -14.58 -4.87 3.46
N LEU A 40 -13.85 -4.00 4.15
CA LEU A 40 -12.44 -3.76 3.87
C LEU A 40 -11.61 -4.78 4.64
N LEU A 41 -10.84 -5.56 3.90
CA LEU A 41 -9.97 -6.60 4.44
C LEU A 41 -8.50 -6.30 4.11
N ASP A 42 -7.58 -6.76 4.97
CA ASP A 42 -6.15 -6.78 4.68
C ASP A 42 -5.77 -7.99 3.78
N GLU A 43 -4.49 -8.12 3.46
CA GLU A 43 -3.93 -9.20 2.64
C GLU A 43 -4.18 -10.61 3.22
N ASP A 44 -4.33 -10.70 4.54
CA ASP A 44 -4.57 -11.94 5.28
C ASP A 44 -6.09 -12.19 5.52
N SER A 45 -6.95 -11.39 4.89
CA SER A 45 -8.41 -11.44 5.02
C SER A 45 -8.95 -11.06 6.42
N HIS A 46 -8.19 -10.31 7.22
CA HIS A 46 -8.67 -9.71 8.46
C HIS A 46 -9.36 -8.38 8.22
N PHE A 47 -10.25 -7.99 9.14
CA PHE A 47 -10.91 -6.70 9.09
C PHE A 47 -9.94 -5.54 9.32
N VAL A 48 -10.01 -4.53 8.45
CA VAL A 48 -9.22 -3.31 8.59
C VAL A 48 -9.89 -2.34 9.56
N ASP A 49 -9.59 -2.52 10.84
CA ASP A 49 -9.91 -1.55 11.90
C ASP A 49 -8.90 -0.38 11.93
N GLY A 50 -8.99 0.47 12.97
CA GLY A 50 -8.06 1.60 13.13
C GLY A 50 -6.61 1.18 13.40
N LYS A 51 -6.40 0.07 14.10
CA LYS A 51 -5.06 -0.43 14.44
C LYS A 51 -4.39 -1.07 13.23
N VAL A 52 -5.11 -1.90 12.48
CA VAL A 52 -4.61 -2.54 11.25
C VAL A 52 -4.28 -1.46 10.20
N ALA A 53 -5.14 -0.45 10.06
CA ALA A 53 -4.87 0.68 9.19
C ALA A 53 -3.61 1.45 9.58
N GLN A 54 -3.43 1.75 10.88
CA GLN A 54 -2.24 2.46 11.36
C GLN A 54 -0.96 1.63 11.15
N ASN A 55 -0.99 0.33 11.46
CA ASN A 55 0.15 -0.56 11.21
C ASN A 55 0.55 -0.58 9.73
N SER A 56 -0.43 -0.58 8.83
CA SER A 56 -0.17 -0.54 7.37
C SER A 56 0.53 0.77 6.96
N ILE A 57 0.08 1.90 7.52
CA ILE A 57 0.70 3.22 7.30
C ILE A 57 2.13 3.25 7.84
N ASP A 58 2.35 2.75 9.05
CA ASP A 58 3.67 2.72 9.71
C ASP A 58 4.66 1.87 8.91
N ASN A 59 4.22 0.69 8.43
CA ASN A 59 5.03 -0.20 7.61
C ASN A 59 5.45 0.46 6.28
N VAL A 60 4.50 1.09 5.58
CA VAL A 60 4.79 1.80 4.33
C VAL A 60 5.71 2.99 4.56
N THR A 61 5.49 3.75 5.64
CA THR A 61 6.32 4.90 6.03
C THR A 61 7.75 4.46 6.35
N ALA A 62 7.91 3.34 7.06
CA ALA A 62 9.22 2.76 7.35
C ALA A 62 9.94 2.32 6.07
N ALA A 63 9.24 1.71 5.12
CA ALA A 63 9.79 1.30 3.83
C ALA A 63 10.19 2.50 2.95
N ASP A 64 9.34 3.53 2.85
CA ASP A 64 9.68 4.82 2.20
C ASP A 64 10.93 5.45 2.83
N GLY A 65 10.98 5.50 4.17
CA GLY A 65 12.14 6.00 4.91
C GLY A 65 13.41 5.19 4.65
N ALA A 66 13.31 3.86 4.52
CA ALA A 66 14.45 3.01 4.21
C ALA A 66 15.02 3.25 2.80
N LEU A 67 14.14 3.39 1.79
CA LEU A 67 14.54 3.73 0.41
C LEU A 67 15.29 5.07 0.38
N ARG A 68 14.69 6.11 0.98
CA ARG A 68 15.30 7.45 1.01
C ARG A 68 16.63 7.48 1.75
N LYS A 69 16.76 6.74 2.86
CA LYS A 69 18.05 6.59 3.58
C LYS A 69 19.12 5.92 2.73
N ALA A 70 18.73 5.02 1.82
CA ALA A 70 19.63 4.39 0.86
C ALA A 70 19.89 5.27 -0.39
N GLY A 71 19.37 6.50 -0.43
CA GLY A 71 19.55 7.43 -1.55
C GLY A 71 18.66 7.12 -2.75
N ILE A 72 17.59 6.33 -2.56
CA ILE A 72 16.63 5.97 -3.60
C ILE A 72 15.33 6.72 -3.33
N ASP A 73 14.94 7.58 -4.27
CA ASP A 73 13.61 8.20 -4.23
C ASP A 73 12.57 7.20 -4.77
N PRO A 74 11.50 6.88 -4.02
CA PRO A 74 10.43 6.04 -4.54
C PRO A 74 9.86 6.58 -5.86
N GLY A 75 9.55 5.68 -6.77
CA GLY A 75 9.06 6.00 -8.12
C GLY A 75 10.11 6.61 -9.06
N SER A 76 11.37 6.76 -8.64
CA SER A 76 12.46 7.13 -9.54
C SER A 76 12.82 6.00 -10.50
N ALA A 77 13.63 6.29 -11.53
CA ALA A 77 14.13 5.28 -12.45
C ALA A 77 14.98 4.22 -11.71
N GLU A 78 15.79 4.65 -10.75
CA GLU A 78 16.60 3.79 -9.89
C GLU A 78 15.72 2.86 -9.04
N ALA A 79 14.61 3.37 -8.50
CA ALA A 79 13.62 2.55 -7.80
C ALA A 79 13.03 1.47 -8.71
N VAL A 80 12.68 1.79 -9.95
CA VAL A 80 12.17 0.79 -10.91
C VAL A 80 13.21 -0.30 -11.21
N LEU A 81 14.47 0.08 -11.40
CA LEU A 81 15.56 -0.89 -11.63
C LEU A 81 15.76 -1.85 -10.45
N LEU A 82 15.56 -1.39 -9.21
CA LEU A 82 15.59 -2.26 -8.02
C LEU A 82 14.44 -3.28 -8.01
N TRP A 83 13.28 -2.90 -8.53
CA TRP A 83 12.11 -3.79 -8.58
C TRP A 83 12.24 -4.85 -9.66
N GLU A 84 12.70 -4.46 -10.86
CA GLU A 84 12.79 -5.39 -11.99
C GLU A 84 14.04 -6.29 -11.94
N GLY A 85 15.06 -5.90 -11.16
CA GLY A 85 16.33 -6.62 -11.05
C GLY A 85 17.14 -6.64 -12.35
N PRO A 86 18.42 -7.05 -12.31
CA PRO A 86 19.10 -7.47 -13.54
C PRO A 86 18.43 -8.76 -14.04
N GLN A 87 17.93 -8.73 -15.28
CA GLN A 87 17.52 -9.95 -15.99
C GLN A 87 18.74 -10.80 -16.38
#